data_AF-A0A5X8Y1Y0-F1
#
_entry.id   AF-A0A5X8Y1Y0-F1
#
_cell.length_a   1.000
_cell.length_b   1.000
_cell.length_c   1.000
_cell.angle_alpha   90.00
_cell.angle_beta   90.00
_cell.angle_gamma   90.00
#
_symmetry.space_group_name_H-M   'P 1'
#
loop_
_entity.id
_entity.type
_entity.pdbx_description
1 polymer ?
#
loop_
_entity_poly.entity_id
_entity_poly.type
_entity_poly.pdbx_seq_one_letter_code
_entity_poly.pdbx_strand_id
1 'polypeptide(L)'
;LYRVTGNDKGVCTAEPTPRKASAPVVQTMTRPHPWFKRVALDGKWRYVYADHIRFLTKKRHRVEGVRVQGYTAGGLKVEVLP
;
A
#
# COMPACT_ATOMS: atom_id res chain seq x y z
N LEU A 1 25.23 25.91 -34.11
CA LEU A 1 23.78 25.96 -34.36
C LEU A 1 23.06 26.04 -33.00
N TYR A 2 22.15 27.01 -32.90
CA TYR A 2 21.13 27.33 -31.89
C TYR A 2 20.89 26.44 -30.65
N ARG A 3 20.69 27.15 -29.51
CA ARG A 3 20.07 26.75 -28.22
C ARG A 3 18.53 26.77 -28.32
N VAL A 4 17.84 26.19 -27.30
CA VAL A 4 16.47 26.46 -26.75
C VAL A 4 15.69 25.14 -26.53
N THR A 5 14.91 24.85 -25.47
CA THR A 5 14.71 25.34 -24.08
C THR A 5 13.79 24.29 -23.40
N GLY A 6 14.01 24.01 -22.11
CA GLY A 6 13.12 23.20 -21.28
C GLY A 6 13.45 23.39 -19.81
N ASN A 7 13.16 24.59 -19.31
CA ASN A 7 13.28 25.03 -17.93
C ASN A 7 12.27 24.28 -17.03
N ASP A 8 12.68 23.72 -15.88
CA ASP A 8 12.12 24.11 -14.59
C ASP A 8 12.80 23.40 -13.38
N LYS A 9 13.54 24.22 -12.64
CA LYS A 9 13.67 24.30 -11.18
C LYS A 9 13.71 23.02 -10.33
N GLY A 10 14.92 22.74 -9.84
CA GLY A 10 15.16 22.69 -8.39
C GLY A 10 14.80 21.38 -7.69
N VAL A 11 15.47 20.28 -8.02
CA VAL A 11 15.52 19.13 -7.12
C VAL A 11 16.54 19.45 -6.03
N CYS A 12 16.04 19.97 -4.92
CA CYS A 12 16.83 20.27 -3.73
C CYS A 12 17.67 19.07 -3.31
N THR A 13 18.98 19.29 -3.22
CA THR A 13 19.93 18.42 -2.55
C THR A 13 19.59 18.41 -1.06
N ALA A 14 19.15 17.28 -0.52
CA ALA A 14 19.07 17.07 0.91
C ALA A 14 19.76 15.74 1.24
N GLU A 15 20.77 15.85 2.09
CA GLU A 15 21.66 14.80 2.59
C GLU A 15 20.91 13.54 3.06
N PRO A 16 21.53 12.35 3.01
CA PRO A 16 20.90 11.13 3.49
C PRO A 16 20.84 11.16 5.02
N THR A 17 19.81 11.80 5.56
CA THR A 17 19.42 11.61 6.96
C THR A 17 19.11 10.13 7.15
N PRO A 18 19.55 9.46 8.23
CA PRO A 18 19.23 8.06 8.46
C PRO A 18 17.71 7.95 8.61
N ARG A 19 17.03 7.59 7.52
CA ARG A 19 15.58 7.46 7.49
C ARG A 19 15.23 6.40 8.52
N LYS A 20 14.64 6.85 9.65
CA LYS A 20 13.91 5.99 10.58
C LYS A 20 13.15 4.97 9.71
N ALA A 21 13.42 3.69 9.91
CA ALA A 21 12.75 2.64 9.16
C ALA A 21 11.25 2.91 9.21
N SER A 22 10.69 3.41 8.11
CA SER A 22 9.29 3.79 8.05
C SER A 22 8.49 2.57 8.45
N ALA A 23 7.66 2.70 9.49
CA ALA A 23 6.83 1.58 9.93
C ALA A 23 6.05 1.04 8.72
N PRO A 24 5.91 -0.29 8.57
CA PRO A 24 5.27 -0.86 7.40
C PRO A 24 3.83 -0.33 7.28
N VAL A 25 3.52 0.23 6.10
CA VAL A 25 2.19 0.75 5.78
C VAL A 25 1.54 -0.18 4.77
N VAL A 26 0.28 -0.52 5.01
CA VAL A 26 -0.51 -1.37 4.12
C VAL A 26 -1.32 -0.48 3.21
N GLN A 27 -0.89 -0.39 1.95
CA GLN A 27 -1.67 0.28 0.92
C GLN A 27 -2.81 -0.60 0.41
N THR A 28 -3.99 0.00 0.35
CA THR A 28 -5.24 -0.59 -0.15
C THR A 28 -5.85 0.30 -1.22
N MET A 29 -6.66 -0.29 -2.11
CA MET A 29 -7.44 0.46 -3.11
C MET A 29 -8.92 0.08 -3.02
N THR A 30 -9.76 1.01 -3.46
CA THR A 30 -11.20 0.77 -3.66
C THR A 30 -11.49 0.11 -5.00
N ARG A 31 -10.63 0.35 -6.00
CA ARG A 31 -10.76 -0.15 -7.36
C ARG A 31 -9.85 -1.36 -7.61
N PRO A 32 -10.25 -2.28 -8.50
CA PRO A 32 -9.37 -3.34 -8.95
C PRO A 32 -8.16 -2.75 -9.69
N HIS A 33 -6.97 -3.22 -9.34
CA HIS A 33 -5.73 -2.81 -9.98
C HIS A 33 -4.84 -4.05 -10.16
N PRO A 34 -4.08 -4.22 -11.26
CA PRO A 34 -3.38 -5.47 -11.55
C PRO A 34 -2.35 -5.87 -10.46
N TRP A 35 -1.74 -4.88 -9.80
CA TRP A 35 -0.80 -5.08 -8.70
C TRP A 35 -1.45 -5.28 -7.32
N PHE A 36 -2.78 -5.15 -7.22
CA PHE A 36 -3.51 -5.31 -5.98
C PHE A 36 -4.31 -6.62 -6.00
N LYS A 37 -4.17 -7.40 -4.94
CA LYS A 37 -4.94 -8.62 -4.74
C LYS A 37 -6.14 -8.35 -3.87
N ARG A 38 -7.30 -8.85 -4.30
CA ARG A 38 -8.51 -8.82 -3.50
C ARG A 38 -8.38 -9.84 -2.36
N VAL A 39 -8.37 -9.36 -1.12
CA VAL A 39 -8.26 -10.20 0.08
C VAL A 39 -9.25 -9.74 1.14
N ALA A 40 -9.61 -10.63 2.05
CA ALA A 40 -10.38 -10.29 3.23
C ALA A 40 -9.45 -9.63 4.24
N LEU A 41 -9.49 -8.30 4.36
CA LEU A 41 -8.75 -7.52 5.35
C LEU A 41 -9.71 -7.08 6.46
N ASP A 42 -9.44 -7.49 7.70
CA ASP A 42 -10.23 -7.12 8.89
C ASP A 42 -11.75 -7.39 8.72
N GLY A 43 -12.09 -8.47 8.03
CA GLY A 43 -13.49 -8.87 7.80
C GLY A 43 -14.20 -8.20 6.64
N LYS A 44 -13.49 -7.39 5.82
CA LYS A 44 -14.05 -6.79 4.59
C LYS A 44 -13.19 -7.13 3.39
N TRP A 45 -13.79 -7.23 2.21
CA TRP A 45 -13.03 -7.34 0.96
C TRP A 45 -12.34 -6.01 0.66
N ARG A 46 -11.02 -6.06 0.48
CA ARG A 46 -10.22 -4.93 0.01
C ARG A 46 -9.19 -5.38 -1.02
N TYR A 47 -8.82 -4.48 -1.91
CA TYR A 47 -7.68 -4.66 -2.79
C TYR A 47 -6.44 -4.23 -2.01
N VAL A 48 -5.56 -5.17 -1.67
CA VAL A 48 -4.30 -4.93 -0.95
C VAL A 48 -3.15 -5.07 -1.95
N TYR A 49 -2.17 -4.18 -1.88
CA TYR A 49 -0.97 -4.29 -2.72
C TYR A 49 -0.28 -5.64 -2.47
N ALA A 50 0.03 -6.38 -3.53
CA ALA A 50 0.44 -7.78 -3.40
C ALA A 50 1.65 -7.98 -2.49
N ASP A 51 2.63 -7.07 -2.55
CA ASP A 51 3.84 -7.12 -1.72
C ASP A 51 3.54 -6.85 -0.24
N HIS A 52 2.49 -6.09 0.08
CA HIS A 52 2.17 -5.73 1.46
C HIS A 52 1.49 -6.86 2.24
N ILE A 53 0.99 -7.90 1.55
CA ILE A 53 0.37 -9.06 2.20
C ILE A 53 1.34 -9.73 3.18
N ARG A 54 2.65 -9.67 2.92
CA ARG A 54 3.68 -10.24 3.81
C ARG A 54 3.74 -9.60 5.19
N PHE A 55 3.29 -8.35 5.33
CA PHE A 55 3.23 -7.65 6.61
C PHE A 55 1.95 -7.97 7.39
N LEU A 56 0.96 -8.57 6.72
CA LEU A 56 -0.32 -8.85 7.33
C LEU A 56 -0.30 -10.19 8.07
N THR A 57 -1.04 -10.24 9.18
CA THR A 57 -1.20 -11.48 9.92
C THR A 57 -2.34 -12.30 9.33
N LYS A 58 -2.08 -13.55 8.94
CA LYS A 58 -3.11 -14.48 8.47
C LYS A 58 -4.13 -14.72 9.57
N LYS A 59 -5.40 -14.47 9.28
CA LYS A 59 -6.52 -14.67 10.21
C LYS A 59 -7.78 -15.10 9.45
N ARG A 60 -8.56 -16.01 10.01
CA ARG A 60 -9.85 -16.40 9.41
C ARG A 60 -10.88 -15.34 9.72
N HIS A 61 -11.54 -14.85 8.68
CA HIS A 61 -12.63 -13.89 8.82
C HIS A 61 -13.91 -14.48 8.22
N ARG A 62 -15.05 -14.08 8.77
CA ARG A 62 -16.32 -14.23 8.06
C ARG A 62 -16.53 -12.97 7.25
N VAL A 63 -16.62 -13.12 5.93
CA VAL A 63 -16.99 -12.03 5.03
C VAL A 63 -18.27 -12.47 4.35
N GLU A 64 -19.34 -11.67 4.47
CA GLU A 64 -20.65 -11.97 3.87
C GLU A 64 -21.18 -13.37 4.26
N GLY A 65 -20.96 -13.79 5.51
CA GLY A 65 -21.37 -15.11 6.02
C GLY A 65 -20.43 -16.27 5.64
N VAL A 66 -19.53 -16.07 4.67
CA VAL A 66 -18.57 -17.09 4.23
C VAL A 66 -17.30 -17.03 5.09
N ARG A 67 -16.85 -18.18 5.61
CA ARG A 67 -15.55 -18.28 6.29
C ARG A 67 -14.45 -18.31 5.24
N VAL A 68 -13.66 -17.25 5.18
CA VAL A 68 -12.53 -17.13 4.24
C VAL A 68 -11.22 -16.98 5.00
N GLN A 69 -10.14 -17.44 4.36
CA GLN A 69 -8.80 -17.10 4.81
C GLN A 69 -8.51 -15.65 4.43
N GLY A 70 -8.35 -14.81 5.46
CA GLY A 70 -8.06 -13.41 5.31
C GLY A 70 -6.84 -13.00 6.11
N TYR A 71 -6.78 -11.72 6.37
CA TYR A 71 -5.66 -11.03 6.96
C TYR A 71 -6.15 -9.94 7.90
N THR A 72 -5.36 -9.63 8.90
CA THR A 72 -5.56 -8.46 9.76
C THR A 72 -4.33 -7.55 9.70
N ALA A 73 -4.57 -6.25 9.68
CA ALA A 73 -3.49 -5.26 9.72
C ALA A 73 -2.81 -5.21 11.10
N GLY A 74 -3.44 -5.71 12.16
CA GLY A 74 -2.76 -5.96 13.44
C GLY A 74 -2.04 -4.75 14.06
N GLY A 75 -2.53 -3.53 13.82
CA GLY A 75 -1.89 -2.29 14.28
C GLY A 75 -1.05 -1.56 13.23
N LEU A 76 -0.90 -2.13 12.02
CA LEU A 76 -0.30 -1.43 10.89
C LEU A 76 -1.23 -0.32 10.39
N LYS A 77 -0.63 0.78 9.94
CA LYS A 77 -1.36 1.86 9.28
C LYS A 77 -1.87 1.35 7.93
N VAL A 78 -3.19 1.44 7.71
CA VAL A 78 -3.82 1.11 6.43
C VAL A 78 -4.11 2.41 5.69
N GLU A 79 -3.49 2.59 4.54
CA GLU A 79 -3.74 3.73 3.66
C GLU A 79 -4.62 3.29 2.50
N VAL A 80 -5.63 4.10 2.17
CA VAL A 80 -6.54 3.86 1.06
C VAL A 80 -6.14 4.80 -0.07
N LEU A 81 -5.66 4.24 -1.16
CA LEU A 81 -5.41 4.95 -2.40
C LEU A 81 -6.74 5.12 -3.17
N PRO A 82 -6.94 6.28 -3.83
CA PRO A 82 -8.16 6.59 -4.58
C PRO A 82 -8.40 5.67 -5.80
#